data_AF-A0A7S2TFN9-F1
#
_entry.id   AF-A0A7S2TFN9-F1
#
_cell.length_a   1.000
_cell.length_b   1.000
_cell.length_c   1.000
_cell.angle_alpha   90.00
_cell.angle_beta   90.00
_cell.angle_gamma   90.00
#
_symmetry.space_group_name_H-M   'P 1'
#
loop_
_entity.id
_entity.type
_entity.pdbx_description
1 polymer ?
#
loop_
_entity_poly.entity_id
_entity_poly.type
_entity_poly.pdbx_seq_one_letter_code
_entity_poly.pdbx_strand_id
1 'polypeptide(L)'
;MDVEMEIFEHYEEVVDVLEELLVSAFDSVSESHSMHLESIRKRFAKVEGSATQPVEYLRAGKNPRLRFPEAIALLQEEGVDIGPFDDLSTEHEILLGTIVKRKYGTD
;
A
#
# COMPACT_ATOMS: atom_id res chain seq x y z
N MET A 1 10.19 -11.06 5.38
CA MET A 1 10.76 -10.15 6.39
C MET A 1 9.71 -10.13 7.47
N ASP A 2 10.06 -10.66 8.62
CA ASP A 2 9.14 -10.84 9.74
C ASP A 2 9.59 -9.90 10.86
N VAL A 3 8.62 -9.31 11.57
CA VAL A 3 8.85 -8.35 12.64
C VAL A 3 7.94 -8.72 13.80
N GLU A 4 8.55 -9.00 14.94
CA GLU A 4 7.86 -9.20 16.21
C GLU A 4 8.38 -8.20 17.25
N MET A 5 7.46 -7.59 17.99
CA MET A 5 7.76 -6.58 19.00
C MET A 5 6.82 -6.73 20.20
N GLU A 6 7.34 -6.52 21.40
CA GLU A 6 6.52 -6.40 22.61
C GLU A 6 5.76 -5.07 22.58
N ILE A 7 4.48 -5.10 22.95
CA ILE A 7 3.62 -3.91 23.05
C ILE A 7 3.42 -3.53 24.50
N PHE A 8 3.25 -2.23 24.78
CA PHE A 8 3.02 -1.76 26.13
C PHE A 8 1.52 -1.57 26.42
N GLU A 9 0.81 -0.85 25.55
CA GLU A 9 -0.59 -0.46 25.77
C GLU A 9 -1.51 -0.95 24.65
N HIS A 10 -1.10 -0.81 23.39
CA HIS A 10 -1.98 -1.10 22.25
C HIS A 10 -1.22 -1.65 21.05
N TYR A 11 -1.87 -2.52 20.28
CA TYR A 11 -1.26 -3.12 19.08
C TYR A 11 -0.92 -2.09 17.99
N GLU A 12 -1.54 -0.91 18.03
CA GLU A 12 -1.22 0.19 17.11
C GLU A 12 0.24 0.63 17.22
N GLU A 13 0.91 0.39 18.34
CA GLU A 13 2.36 0.63 18.48
C GLU A 13 3.16 -0.17 17.43
N VAL A 14 2.77 -1.43 17.18
CA VAL A 14 3.41 -2.25 16.13
C VAL A 14 3.08 -1.70 14.75
N VAL A 15 1.83 -1.27 14.54
CA VAL A 15 1.38 -0.71 13.27
C VAL A 15 2.14 0.59 12.94
N ASP A 16 2.38 1.44 13.93
CA ASP A 16 3.18 2.67 13.81
C ASP A 16 4.62 2.34 13.40
N VAL A 17 5.25 1.38 14.08
CA VAL A 17 6.61 0.93 13.76
C VAL A 17 6.70 0.33 12.35
N LEU A 18 5.70 -0.46 11.94
CA LEU A 18 5.63 -1.02 10.59
C LEU A 18 5.49 0.07 9.53
N GLU A 19 4.66 1.08 9.77
CA GLU A 19 4.51 2.22 8.86
C GLU A 19 5.85 2.97 8.69
N GLU A 20 6.51 3.32 9.80
CA GLU A 20 7.80 3.99 9.76
C GLU A 20 8.88 3.16 9.07
N LEU A 21 8.92 1.84 9.33
CA LEU A 21 9.86 0.92 8.72
C LEU A 21 9.70 0.88 7.19
N LEU A 22 8.47 0.74 6.69
CA LEU A 22 8.20 0.66 5.26
C LEU A 22 8.50 1.99 4.54
N VAL A 23 8.06 3.12 5.11
CA VAL A 23 8.35 4.45 4.55
C VAL A 23 9.86 4.69 4.49
N SER A 24 10.59 4.39 5.56
CA SER A 24 12.05 4.52 5.61
C SER A 24 12.75 3.61 4.58
N ALA A 25 12.27 2.38 4.40
CA ALA A 25 12.79 1.48 3.39
C ALA A 25 12.57 2.03 1.97
N PHE A 26 11.39 2.56 1.68
CA PHE A 26 11.08 3.16 0.37
C PHE A 26 11.92 4.41 0.09
N ASP A 27 12.11 5.28 1.08
CA ASP A 27 12.97 6.46 0.98
C ASP A 27 14.43 6.03 0.70
N SER A 28 14.95 5.09 1.49
CA SER A 28 16.32 4.59 1.34
C SER A 28 16.57 3.97 -0.03
N VAL A 29 15.63 3.15 -0.53
CA VAL A 29 15.73 2.54 -1.87
C VAL A 29 15.66 3.60 -2.96
N SER A 30 14.76 4.58 -2.85
CA SER A 30 14.59 5.64 -3.84
C SER A 30 15.82 6.55 -3.93
N GLU A 31 16.42 6.89 -2.79
CA GLU A 31 17.61 7.75 -2.73
C GLU A 31 18.88 6.99 -3.16
N SER A 32 19.10 5.79 -2.63
CA SER A 32 20.37 5.07 -2.78
C SER A 32 20.46 4.26 -4.08
N HIS A 33 19.34 3.88 -4.68
CA HIS A 33 19.30 2.95 -5.82
C HIS A 33 18.56 3.48 -7.06
N SER A 34 18.41 4.81 -7.18
CA SER A 34 17.70 5.48 -8.29
C SER A 34 18.13 5.02 -9.70
N MET A 35 19.43 4.84 -9.96
CA MET A 35 19.93 4.35 -11.25
C MET A 35 19.48 2.91 -11.58
N HIS A 36 19.43 2.04 -10.57
CA HIS A 36 18.97 0.67 -10.73
C HIS A 36 17.46 0.65 -10.98
N LEU A 37 16.71 1.46 -10.22
CA LEU A 37 15.26 1.62 -10.42
C LEU A 37 14.94 2.10 -11.84
N GLU A 38 15.66 3.10 -12.35
CA GLU A 38 15.46 3.58 -13.73
C GLU A 38 15.76 2.50 -14.76
N SER A 39 16.81 1.71 -14.54
CA SER A 39 17.17 0.59 -15.43
C SER A 39 16.10 -0.49 -15.45
N ILE A 40 15.54 -0.83 -14.29
CA ILE A 40 14.43 -1.78 -14.15
C ILE A 40 13.19 -1.23 -14.88
N ARG A 41 12.81 0.03 -14.65
CA ARG A 41 11.67 0.67 -15.33
C ARG A 41 11.81 0.63 -16.85
N LYS A 42 12.99 0.98 -17.39
CA LYS A 42 13.26 0.92 -18.83
C LYS A 42 13.13 -0.49 -19.40
N ARG A 43 13.49 -1.52 -18.64
CA ARG A 43 13.37 -2.92 -19.07
C ARG A 43 11.91 -3.36 -19.09
N PHE A 44 11.17 -3.13 -18.01
CA PHE A 44 9.77 -3.54 -17.92
C PHE A 44 8.85 -2.77 -18.89
N ALA A 45 9.08 -1.47 -19.08
CA ALA A 45 8.33 -0.68 -20.07
C ALA A 45 8.45 -1.24 -21.50
N LYS A 46 9.58 -1.88 -21.84
CA LYS A 46 9.78 -2.53 -23.16
C LYS A 46 9.12 -3.90 -23.28
N VAL A 47 8.90 -4.61 -22.17
CA VAL A 47 8.41 -5.99 -22.16
C VAL A 47 6.89 -6.04 -22.02
N GLU A 48 6.32 -5.22 -21.14
CA GLU A 48 4.89 -5.28 -20.78
C GLU A 48 4.07 -4.10 -21.30
N GLY A 49 4.72 -3.11 -21.94
CA GLY A 49 4.05 -1.90 -22.43
C GLY A 49 3.48 -0.99 -21.33
N SER A 50 3.58 -1.41 -20.06
CA SER A 50 3.20 -0.63 -18.88
C SER A 50 4.39 0.20 -18.41
N ALA A 51 4.20 1.51 -18.32
CA ALA A 51 5.18 2.40 -17.72
C ALA A 51 5.16 2.20 -16.20
N THR A 52 6.12 1.44 -15.67
CA THR A 52 6.29 1.27 -14.22
C THR A 52 6.56 2.64 -13.58
N GLN A 53 5.56 3.18 -12.88
CA GLN A 53 5.67 4.44 -12.16
C GLN A 53 6.41 4.25 -10.82
N PRO A 54 7.02 5.31 -10.26
CA PRO A 54 7.43 5.29 -8.86
C PRO A 54 6.25 4.95 -7.96
N VAL A 55 6.54 4.24 -6.86
CA VAL A 55 5.55 4.04 -5.78
C VAL A 55 5.31 5.38 -5.12
N GLU A 56 4.05 5.77 -5.01
CA GLU A 56 3.60 6.98 -4.32
C GLU A 56 3.16 6.60 -2.90
N TYR A 57 3.71 7.26 -1.89
CA TYR A 57 3.34 7.02 -0.50
C TYR A 57 3.40 8.32 0.30
N LEU A 58 2.65 8.37 1.41
CA LEU A 58 2.65 9.51 2.30
C LEU A 58 3.76 9.39 3.35
N ARG A 59 4.11 10.53 3.95
CA ARG A 59 5.04 10.53 5.10
C ARG A 59 4.45 9.67 6.22
N ALA A 60 5.33 8.98 6.96
CA ALA A 60 4.91 8.19 8.12
C ALA A 60 4.03 9.01 9.08
N GLY A 61 2.96 8.38 9.56
CA GLY A 61 1.89 8.98 10.35
C GLY A 61 0.80 9.68 9.52
N LYS A 62 0.91 9.69 8.19
CA LYS A 62 -0.10 10.26 7.28
C LYS A 62 -0.75 9.22 6.36
N ASN A 63 -0.26 7.98 6.34
CA ASN A 63 -0.86 6.95 5.50
C ASN A 63 -2.28 6.61 5.97
N PRO A 64 -3.22 6.37 5.04
CA PRO A 64 -4.60 6.05 5.41
C PRO A 64 -4.66 4.71 6.13
N ARG A 65 -5.29 4.70 7.31
CA ARG A 65 -5.59 3.48 8.08
C ARG A 65 -7.08 3.21 7.99
N LEU A 66 -7.46 2.34 7.05
CA LEU A 66 -8.85 1.95 6.86
C LEU A 66 -9.16 0.74 7.76
N ARG A 67 -10.22 0.85 8.55
CA ARG A 67 -10.81 -0.30 9.22
C ARG A 67 -11.52 -1.16 8.18
N PHE A 68 -11.60 -2.46 8.46
CA PHE A 68 -12.24 -3.42 7.55
C PHE A 68 -13.65 -3.01 7.08
N PRO A 69 -14.57 -2.53 7.96
CA PRO A 69 -15.89 -2.08 7.51
C PRO A 69 -15.86 -0.86 6.56
N GLU A 70 -14.85 0.01 6.70
CA GLU A 70 -14.67 1.16 5.81
C GLU A 70 -14.22 0.69 4.43
N ALA A 71 -13.31 -0.29 4.38
CA ALA A 71 -12.89 -0.93 3.13
C ALA A 71 -14.04 -1.64 2.41
N ILE A 72 -14.88 -2.37 3.16
CA ILE A 72 -16.08 -3.01 2.61
C ILE A 72 -17.05 -1.97 2.05
N ALA A 73 -17.29 -0.87 2.76
CA ALA A 73 -18.15 0.21 2.28
C ALA A 73 -17.63 0.82 0.96
N LEU A 74 -16.32 1.04 0.84
CA LEU A 74 -15.70 1.53 -0.40
C LEU A 74 -15.90 0.57 -1.58
N LEU A 75 -15.81 -0.74 -1.34
CA LEU A 75 -16.04 -1.75 -2.38
C LEU A 75 -17.52 -1.81 -2.79
N GLN A 76 -18.43 -1.73 -1.83
CA GLN A 76 -19.88 -1.68 -2.10
C GLN A 76 -20.28 -0.43 -2.87
N GLU A 77 -19.65 0.72 -2.62
CA GLU A 77 -19.84 1.97 -3.37
C GLU A 77 -19.44 1.83 -4.85
N GLU A 78 -18.44 0.99 -5.16
CA GLU A 78 -18.03 0.65 -6.53
C GLU A 78 -18.85 -0.51 -7.13
N GLY A 79 -19.91 -0.96 -6.45
CA GLY A 79 -20.86 -1.96 -6.95
C GLY A 79 -20.47 -3.42 -6.70
N VAL A 80 -19.49 -3.67 -5.82
CA VAL A 80 -19.13 -5.04 -5.41
C VAL A 80 -20.16 -5.58 -4.42
N ASP A 81 -20.72 -6.75 -4.71
CA ASP A 81 -21.58 -7.48 -3.78
C ASP A 81 -20.71 -8.31 -2.83
N ILE A 82 -20.33 -7.70 -1.70
CA ILE A 82 -19.51 -8.32 -0.66
C ILE A 82 -20.16 -8.13 0.71
N GLY A 83 -20.23 -9.20 1.49
CA GLY A 83 -20.76 -9.18 2.85
C GLY A 83 -19.83 -8.52 3.86
N PRO A 84 -20.36 -8.08 5.01
CA PRO A 84 -19.58 -7.36 6.04
C PRO A 84 -18.51 -8.20 6.76
N PHE A 85 -18.51 -9.52 6.55
CA PHE A 85 -17.58 -10.47 7.15
C PHE A 85 -16.92 -11.38 6.10
N ASP A 86 -17.17 -11.13 4.82
CA ASP A 86 -16.59 -11.91 3.73
C ASP A 86 -15.13 -11.50 3.53
N ASP A 87 -14.26 -12.47 3.29
CA ASP A 87 -12.85 -12.19 3.06
C ASP A 87 -12.62 -11.48 1.72
N LEU A 88 -11.56 -10.66 1.64
CA LEU A 88 -11.22 -9.95 0.41
C LEU A 88 -10.55 -10.91 -0.57
N SER A 89 -11.12 -11.07 -1.76
CA SER A 89 -10.45 -11.76 -2.86
C SER A 89 -9.30 -10.89 -3.40
N THR A 90 -8.36 -11.48 -4.13
CA THR A 90 -7.30 -10.73 -4.81
C THR A 90 -7.85 -9.66 -5.76
N GLU A 91 -9.00 -9.91 -6.40
CA GLU A 91 -9.66 -8.91 -7.24
C GLU A 91 -10.20 -7.73 -6.42
N HIS A 92 -10.74 -8.01 -5.22
CA HIS A 92 -11.20 -6.97 -4.29
C HIS A 92 -10.02 -6.15 -3.74
N GLU A 93 -8.90 -6.79 -3.41
CA GLU A 93 -7.69 -6.09 -2.93
C GLU A 93 -7.14 -5.12 -3.99
N ILE A 94 -7.06 -5.55 -5.25
CA ILE A 94 -6.61 -4.70 -6.36
C ILE A 94 -7.58 -3.52 -6.58
N LEU A 95 -8.89 -3.78 -6.54
CA LEU A 95 -9.89 -2.73 -6.68
C LEU A 95 -9.81 -1.74 -5.51
N LEU A 96 -9.70 -2.22 -4.28
CA LEU A 96 -9.55 -1.39 -3.09
C LEU A 96 -8.29 -0.52 -3.17
N GLY A 97 -7.16 -1.08 -3.60
CA GLY A 97 -5.93 -0.31 -3.84
C GLY A 97 -6.13 0.79 -4.89
N THR A 98 -6.88 0.51 -5.95
CA THR A 98 -7.23 1.52 -6.98
C THR A 98 -8.10 2.66 -6.39
N ILE A 99 -9.04 2.33 -5.51
CA ILE A 99 -9.86 3.32 -4.79
C ILE A 99 -9.00 4.16 -3.85
N VAL A 100 -8.10 3.51 -3.09
CA VAL A 100 -7.18 4.19 -2.17
C VAL A 100 -6.29 5.16 -2.92
N LYS A 101 -5.70 4.74 -4.04
CA LYS A 101 -4.90 5.63 -4.90
C LYS A 101 -5.69 6.83 -5.38
N ARG A 102 -6.93 6.62 -5.87
CA ARG A 102 -7.80 7.71 -6.35
C ARG A 102 -8.18 8.69 -5.24
N LYS A 103 -8.42 8.20 -4.03
CA LYS A 103 -8.97 8.98 -2.90
C LYS A 103 -7.90 9.64 -2.05
N TYR A 104 -6.75 8.99 -1.86
CA TYR A 104 -5.71 9.40 -0.92
C TYR A 104 -4.35 9.70 -1.59
N GLY A 105 -4.16 9.36 -2.87
CA GLY A 105 -2.90 9.63 -3.58
C GLY A 105 -1.72 8.84 -3.05
N THR A 106 -1.96 7.60 -2.64
CA THR A 106 -0.94 6.64 -2.19
C THR A 106 -1.22 5.28 -2.80
N ASP A 107 -0.15 4.58 -3.15
CA ASP A 107 -0.12 3.16 -3.49
C ASP A 107 -0.19 2.28 -2.23
#